data_AF-A0A8T4PB33-F1
#
_entry.id   AF-A0A8T4PB33-F1
#
_cell.length_a   1.000
_cell.length_b   1.000
_cell.length_c   1.000
_cell.angle_alpha   90.00
_cell.angle_beta   90.00
_cell.angle_gamma   90.00
#
_symmetry.space_group_name_H-M   'P 1'
#
loop_
_entity.id
_entity.type
_entity.pdbx_description
1 polymer ?
#
loop_
_entity_poly.entity_id
_entity_poly.type
_entity_poly.pdbx_seq_one_letter_code
_entity_poly.pdbx_strand_id
1 'polypeptide(L)' 'MVFIRKKQFRGKNYYYIVESYLVKGKVKQRVIYYIGTADTLLKKLKVKH' A
#
# COMPACT_ATOMS: atom_id res chain seq x y z
N MET A 1 -13.19 -1.96 1.89
CA MET A 1 -12.58 -0.65 2.21
C MET A 1 -11.15 -0.63 1.71
N VAL A 2 -10.76 0.46 1.03
CA VAL A 2 -9.39 0.65 0.53
C VAL A 2 -8.61 1.56 1.46
N PHE A 3 -7.37 1.21 1.78
CA PHE A 3 -6.49 2.02 2.64
C PHE A 3 -5.01 1.78 2.33
N ILE A 4 -4.15 2.67 2.85
CA ILE A 4 -2.70 2.54 2.74
C ILE A 4 -2.18 1.69 3.90
N ARG A 5 -1.52 0.58 3.59
CA ARG A 5 -0.86 -0.30 4.55
C ARG A 5 0.65 -0.05 4.57
N LYS A 6 1.19 0.15 5.77
CA LYS A 6 2.64 0.19 6.04
C LYS A 6 3.17 -1.22 6.33
N LYS A 7 4.36 -1.54 5.80
CA LYS A 7 5.12 -2.75 6.13
C LYS A 7 6.59 -2.36 6.33
N GLN A 8 7.17 -2.78 7.44
CA GLN A 8 8.60 -2.62 7.66
C GLN A 8 9.36 -3.84 7.11
N PHE A 9 10.41 -3.61 6.33
CA PHE A 9 11.28 -4.66 5.82
C PHE A 9 12.71 -4.14 5.74
N ARG A 10 13.66 -4.88 6.34
CA ARG A 10 15.09 -4.51 6.40
C ARG A 10 15.33 -3.05 6.82
N GLY A 11 14.65 -2.62 7.88
CA GLY A 11 14.77 -1.25 8.41
C GLY A 11 14.07 -0.15 7.59
N LYS A 12 13.47 -0.48 6.44
CA LYS A 12 12.77 0.49 5.58
C LYS A 12 11.26 0.30 5.64
N ASN A 13 10.53 1.42 5.52
CA ASN A 13 9.07 1.43 5.45
C ASN A 13 8.60 1.38 4.00
N TYR A 14 7.72 0.42 3.73
CA TYR A 14 7.08 0.21 2.44
C TYR A 14 5.58 0.38 2.56
N TYR A 15 4.99 0.97 1.54
CA TYR A 15 3.58 1.32 1.51
C TYR A 15 2.87 0.60 0.35
N TYR A 16 1.62 0.23 0.61
CA TYR A 16 0.78 -0.52 -0.32
C TYR A 16 -0.64 0.06 -0.25
N ILE A 17 -1.33 0.15 -1.38
CA ILE A 17 -2.78 0.30 -1.38
C ILE A 17 -3.36 -1.10 -1.27
N VAL A 18 -4.16 -1.34 -0.24
CA VAL A 18 -4.79 -2.63 0.01
C VAL A 18 -6.30 -2.44 0.11
N GLU A 19 -7.02 -3.50 -0.24
CA GLU A 19 -8.47 -3.58 -0.07
C GLU A 19 -8.83 -4.67 0.91
N SER A 20 -9.62 -4.30 1.92
CA SER A 20 -10.32 -5.24 2.79
C SER A 20 -11.62 -5.69 2.14
N TYR A 21 -11.80 -7.00 2.03
CA TYR A 21 -12.98 -7.68 1.49
C TYR A 21 -13.34 -8.91 2.34
N LEU A 22 -14.60 -9.34 2.29
CA LEU A 22 -15.09 -10.50 3.05
C LEU A 22 -15.02 -11.77 2.20
N VAL A 23 -14.50 -12.85 2.79
CA VAL A 23 -14.50 -14.20 2.19
C VAL A 23 -14.95 -15.19 3.24
N LYS A 24 -16.13 -15.80 3.04
CA LYS A 24 -16.71 -16.80 3.96
C LYS A 24 -16.76 -16.28 5.41
N GLY A 25 -17.23 -15.04 5.59
CA GLY A 25 -17.33 -14.40 6.91
C GLY A 25 -16.00 -13.90 7.51
N LYS A 26 -14.85 -14.13 6.86
CA LYS A 26 -13.55 -13.64 7.32
C LYS A 26 -13.11 -12.42 6.52
N VAL A 27 -12.65 -11.38 7.20
CA VAL A 27 -12.03 -10.22 6.55
C VAL A 27 -10.66 -10.62 6.02
N LYS A 28 -10.45 -10.45 4.72
CA LYS A 28 -9.18 -10.64 4.04
C LYS A 28 -8.72 -9.33 3.41
N GLN A 29 -7.42 -9.21 3.20
CA GLN A 29 -6.81 -8.07 2.54
C GLN A 29 -6.13 -8.52 1.26
N ARG A 30 -6.39 -7.84 0.14
CA ARG A 30 -5.63 -8.00 -1.11
C ARG A 30 -4.84 -6.74 -1.39
N VAL A 31 -3.61 -6.91 -1.90
CA VAL A 31 -2.79 -5.78 -2.34
C VAL A 31 -3.29 -5.36 -3.72
N ILE A 32 -3.75 -4.11 -3.83
CA ILE A 32 -4.12 -3.51 -5.11
C ILE A 32 -2.86 -2.96 -5.78
N TYR A 33 -2.05 -2.20 -5.04
CA TYR A 33 -0.92 -1.49 -5.62
C TYR A 33 0.26 -1.39 -4.65
N TYR A 34 1.47 -1.62 -5.16
CA TYR A 34 2.69 -1.38 -4.42
C TYR A 34 3.18 0.05 -4.66
N ILE A 35 3.16 0.87 -3.61
CA ILE A 35 3.60 2.26 -3.68
C ILE A 35 5.13 2.31 -3.72
N GLY A 36 5.78 1.55 -2.82
CA GLY A 36 7.21 1.64 -2.55
C GLY A 36 7.50 2.34 -1.22
N THR A 37 8.60 3.09 -1.15
CA THR A 37 8.92 3.98 -0.02
C THR A 37 8.24 5.34 -0.18
N ALA A 38 8.31 6.17 0.85
CA ALA A 38 7.85 7.56 0.78
C ALA A 38 8.55 8.35 -0.35
N ASP A 39 9.85 8.15 -0.55
CA ASP A 39 10.61 8.81 -1.62
C ASP A 39 10.09 8.43 -3.00
N THR A 40 9.82 7.13 -3.22
CA THR A 40 9.26 6.66 -4.50
C THR A 40 7.85 7.20 -4.75
N LEU A 41 7.04 7.37 -3.70
CA LEU A 41 5.74 8.00 -3.79
C LEU A 41 5.88 9.47 -4.20
N LEU A 42 6.73 10.22 -3.50
CA LEU A 42 6.97 11.63 -3.77
C LEU A 42 7.46 11.85 -5.21
N LYS A 43 8.37 11.01 -5.70
CA LYS A 43 8.85 11.05 -7.09
C LYS A 43 7.70 10.86 -8.08
N LYS A 44 6.82 9.87 -7.86
CA LYS A 44 5.65 9.62 -8.73
C LYS A 44 4.67 10.79 -8.75
N LEU A 45 4.47 11.47 -7.62
CA LEU A 45 3.58 12.63 -7.51
C LEU A 45 4.17 13.86 -8.20
N LYS A 46 5.48 14.11 -8.06
CA LYS A 46 6.16 15.26 -8.66
C LYS A 46 6.28 15.18 -10.19
N VAL A 47 6.35 13.99 -10.79
CA VAL A 47 6.42 13.81 -12.25
C VAL A 47 5.09 14.15 -12.95
N LYS A 48 3.99 14.25 -12.19
CA LYS A 48 2.66 14.57 -12.74
C LYS A 48 2.31 16.07 -12.74
N HIS A 49 3.25 16.94 -12.42
CA HIS A 49 3.07 18.40 -12.45
C HIS A 49 3.82 19.03 -13.62
#